data_AF-A0A1Z9PMF5-F1
#
_entry.id   AF-A0A1Z9PMF5-F1
#
_cell.length_a   1.000
_cell.length_b   1.000
_cell.length_c   1.000
_cell.angle_alpha   90.00
_cell.angle_beta   90.00
_cell.angle_gamma   90.00
#
_symmetry.space_group_name_H-M   'P 1'
#
loop_
_entity.id
_entity.type
_entity.pdbx_description
1 polymer ?
#
loop_
_entity_poly.entity_id
_entity_poly.type
_entity_poly.pdbx_seq_one_letter_code
_entity_poly.pdbx_strand_id
1 'polypeptide(L)'
;MKLYTNAKGQWVGTQAEAKTIGAEQTDVPTDKPSLLAWLNNRTEAANALGLPVDPVPAPVVTERVTSHPQGRPHPWVTIRECAEKASLKDLGHALAIYMNRVDELLDDQ
;
A
#
# COMPACT_ATOMS: atom_id res chain seq x y z
N MET A 1 -12.30 13.89 -10.12
CA MET A 1 -11.82 14.15 -8.73
C MET A 1 -11.04 15.46 -8.74
N LYS A 2 -10.98 16.23 -7.63
CA LYS A 2 -10.22 17.49 -7.61
C LYS A 2 -9.03 17.39 -6.67
N LEU A 3 -7.86 17.77 -7.17
CA LEU A 3 -6.65 17.92 -6.34
C LEU A 3 -6.33 19.41 -6.19
N TYR A 4 -5.66 19.73 -5.08
CA TYR A 4 -5.38 21.10 -4.68
C TYR A 4 -3.87 21.29 -4.52
N THR A 5 -3.33 22.39 -5.02
CA THR A 5 -1.91 22.74 -4.91
C THR A 5 -1.72 24.10 -4.27
N ASN A 6 -0.79 24.20 -3.32
CA ASN A 6 -0.42 25.48 -2.72
C ASN A 6 0.43 26.32 -3.70
N ALA A 7 0.66 27.60 -3.37
CA ALA A 7 1.48 28.50 -4.19
C ALA A 7 2.95 28.06 -4.37
N LYS A 8 3.41 27.05 -3.61
CA LYS A 8 4.73 26.43 -3.72
C LYS A 8 4.72 25.15 -4.58
N GLY A 9 3.57 24.81 -5.17
CA GLY A 9 3.40 23.61 -6.00
C GLY A 9 3.23 22.30 -5.22
N GLN A 10 3.07 22.34 -3.89
CA GLN A 10 2.87 21.15 -3.06
C GLN A 10 1.39 20.77 -2.99
N TRP A 11 1.13 19.47 -3.02
CA TRP A 11 -0.22 18.91 -2.87
C TRP A 11 -0.74 19.09 -1.44
N VAL A 12 -1.96 19.59 -1.31
CA VAL A 12 -2.68 19.67 -0.03
C VAL A 12 -3.64 18.49 0.11
N GLY A 13 -3.65 17.88 1.30
CA GLY A 13 -4.34 16.62 1.56
C GLY A 13 -5.87 16.76 1.61
N THR A 14 -6.40 17.91 2.04
CA THR A 14 -7.85 18.11 2.16
C THR A 14 -8.34 19.40 1.51
N GLN A 15 -9.59 19.38 1.04
CA GLN A 15 -10.27 20.57 0.50
C GLN A 15 -10.41 21.68 1.55
N ALA A 16 -10.55 21.33 2.83
CA ALA A 16 -10.65 22.29 3.92
C ALA A 16 -9.37 23.12 4.03
N GLU A 17 -8.20 22.47 4.03
CA GLU A 17 -6.89 23.13 4.06
C GLU A 17 -6.65 23.98 2.80
N ALA A 18 -7.09 23.48 1.64
CA ALA A 18 -6.97 24.19 0.37
C ALA A 18 -7.71 25.54 0.36
N LYS A 19 -8.89 25.62 0.98
CA LYS A 19 -9.67 26.86 1.08
C LYS A 19 -8.98 27.92 1.96
N THR A 20 -8.30 27.49 3.03
CA THR A 20 -7.62 28.40 3.96
C THR A 20 -6.39 29.06 3.32
N ILE A 21 -5.73 28.36 2.40
CA ILE A 21 -4.47 28.82 1.78
C ILE A 21 -4.64 29.36 0.35
N GLY A 22 -5.87 29.42 -0.17
CA GLY A 22 -6.14 29.86 -1.54
C GLY A 22 -5.51 28.95 -2.61
N ALA A 23 -5.52 27.63 -2.37
CA ALA A 23 -4.90 26.66 -3.26
C ALA A 23 -5.58 26.59 -4.64
N GLU A 24 -4.78 26.35 -5.67
CA GLU A 24 -5.25 26.17 -7.03
C GLU A 24 -5.91 24.78 -7.18
N GLN A 25 -7.03 24.72 -7.90
CA GLN A 25 -7.79 23.49 -8.10
C GLN A 25 -7.45 22.90 -9.47
N THR A 26 -6.98 21.66 -9.50
CA THR A 26 -6.82 20.90 -10.75
C THR A 26 -7.87 19.79 -10.83
N ASP A 27 -8.56 19.71 -11.97
CA ASP A 27 -9.45 18.58 -12.26
C ASP A 27 -8.63 17.35 -12.69
N VAL A 28 -8.92 16.22 -12.06
CA VAL A 28 -8.18 14.97 -12.22
C VAL A 28 -9.16 13.87 -12.62
N PRO A 29 -8.86 13.11 -13.69
CA PRO A 29 -9.67 11.98 -14.09
C PRO A 29 -9.86 10.98 -12.95
N THR A 30 -11.03 10.35 -12.91
CA THR A 30 -11.40 9.44 -11.80
C THR A 30 -11.31 7.98 -12.23
N ASP A 31 -11.31 7.72 -13.53
CA ASP A 31 -11.12 6.39 -14.09
C ASP A 31 -9.63 6.03 -14.13
N LYS A 32 -9.35 4.76 -13.82
CA LYS A 32 -7.97 4.23 -13.74
C LYS A 32 -7.12 4.49 -14.99
N PRO A 33 -7.59 4.21 -16.23
CA PRO A 33 -6.75 4.40 -17.41
C PRO A 33 -6.43 5.88 -17.66
N SER A 34 -7.41 6.79 -17.55
CA SER A 34 -7.16 8.21 -17.78
C SER A 34 -6.34 8.86 -16.67
N LEU A 35 -6.47 8.38 -15.43
CA LEU A 35 -5.64 8.84 -14.31
C LEU A 35 -4.16 8.54 -14.55
N LEU A 36 -3.84 7.32 -15.01
CA LEU A 36 -2.46 6.92 -15.29
C LEU A 36 -1.87 7.75 -16.44
N ALA A 37 -2.63 7.95 -17.52
CA ALA A 37 -2.20 8.79 -18.64
C ALA A 37 -1.92 10.24 -18.21
N TRP A 38 -2.81 10.80 -17.37
CA TRP A 38 -2.67 12.16 -16.84
C TRP A 38 -1.44 12.31 -15.94
N LEU A 39 -1.16 11.33 -15.07
CA LEU A 39 0.02 11.34 -14.19
C LEU A 39 1.32 11.26 -14.98
N ASN A 40 1.38 10.40 -16.00
CA ASN A 40 2.57 10.23 -16.82
C ASN A 40 2.89 11.51 -17.61
N ASN A 41 1.89 12.12 -18.27
CA ASN A 41 2.07 13.36 -19.02
C ASN A 41 2.55 14.51 -18.12
N ARG A 42 2.04 14.61 -16.89
CA ARG A 42 2.45 15.64 -15.93
C ARG A 42 3.88 15.42 -15.41
N THR A 43 4.30 14.17 -15.26
CA THR A 43 5.68 13.80 -14.89
C THR A 43 6.65 14.15 -16.02
N GLU A 44 6.27 13.86 -17.27
CA GLU A 44 7.05 14.22 -18.45
C GLU A 44 7.19 15.73 -18.61
N ALA A 45 6.12 16.50 -18.39
CA ALA A 45 6.17 17.96 -18.40
C ALA A 45 7.06 18.55 -17.30
N ALA A 46 7.03 17.99 -16.09
CA ALA A 46 7.90 18.40 -14.98
C ALA A 46 9.39 18.14 -15.28
N ASN A 47 9.69 16.98 -15.86
CA ASN A 47 11.05 16.62 -16.29
C ASN A 47 11.56 17.52 -17.44
N ALA A 48 10.69 17.88 -18.39
CA ALA A 48 11.05 18.76 -19.51
C ALA A 48 11.36 20.20 -19.08
N LEU A 49 10.78 20.67 -17.96
CA LEU A 49 11.02 21.99 -17.37
C LEU A 49 12.25 22.04 -16.44
N GLY A 50 12.96 20.92 -16.26
CA GLY A 50 14.14 20.84 -15.39
C GLY A 50 13.83 21.14 -13.92
N LEU A 51 12.56 21.07 -13.52
CA LEU A 51 12.16 21.21 -12.12
C LEU A 51 12.67 19.97 -11.37
N PRO A 52 13.27 20.13 -10.18
CA PRO A 52 13.73 18.99 -9.39
C PRO A 52 12.49 18.19 -8.96
N VAL A 53 12.17 17.15 -9.74
CA VAL A 53 11.32 16.08 -9.28
C VAL A 53 12.20 15.29 -8.33
N ASP A 54 12.12 15.58 -7.03
CA ASP A 54 12.65 14.67 -6.02
C ASP A 54 12.14 13.28 -6.40
N PRO A 55 13.03 12.29 -6.63
CA PRO A 55 12.61 10.98 -7.08
C PRO A 55 11.70 10.43 -5.99
N VAL A 56 10.38 10.44 -6.25
CA VAL A 56 9.46 9.64 -5.48
C VAL A 56 9.99 8.22 -5.62
N PRO A 57 10.47 7.58 -4.54
CA PRO A 57 10.99 6.23 -4.65
C PRO A 57 9.91 5.41 -5.34
N ALA A 58 10.27 4.78 -6.47
CA ALA A 58 9.35 3.96 -7.23
C ALA A 58 8.59 3.08 -6.24
N PRO A 59 7.25 3.01 -6.29
CA PRO A 59 6.53 2.13 -5.40
C PRO A 59 7.12 0.75 -5.66
N VAL A 60 7.88 0.26 -4.68
CA VAL A 60 8.34 -1.12 -4.65
C VAL A 60 7.06 -1.90 -4.89
N VAL A 61 7.04 -2.70 -5.95
CA VAL A 61 5.95 -3.66 -6.17
C VAL A 61 6.06 -4.62 -5.01
N THR A 62 5.48 -4.24 -3.87
CA THR A 62 5.27 -5.11 -2.74
C THR A 62 4.31 -6.15 -3.26
N GLU A 63 4.88 -7.34 -3.50
CA GLU A 63 4.19 -8.61 -3.60
C GLU A 63 2.87 -8.57 -2.85
N ARG A 64 1.82 -9.04 -3.54
CA ARG A 64 0.43 -9.16 -3.08
C ARG A 64 0.34 -9.07 -1.56
N VAL A 65 -0.02 -7.88 -1.06
CA VAL A 65 -0.46 -7.73 0.31
C VAL A 65 -1.68 -8.64 0.44
N THR A 66 -1.48 -9.82 1.02
CA THR A 66 -2.59 -10.62 1.52
C THR A 66 -3.28 -9.69 2.52
N SER A 67 -4.47 -9.22 2.17
CA SER A 67 -5.25 -8.37 3.04
C SER A 67 -5.43 -9.11 4.36
N HIS A 68 -4.84 -8.61 5.44
CA HIS A 68 -5.03 -9.15 6.79
C HIS A 68 -6.24 -8.43 7.39
N PRO A 69 -7.45 -9.04 7.40
CA PRO A 69 -8.66 -8.35 7.84
C PRO A 69 -8.68 -7.98 9.34
N GLN A 70 -7.72 -8.45 10.14
CA GLN A 70 -7.74 -8.31 11.61
C GLN A 70 -6.46 -7.73 12.25
N GLY A 71 -5.59 -7.06 11.49
CA GLY A 71 -4.50 -6.33 12.13
C GLY A 71 -3.26 -6.13 11.28
N ARG A 72 -2.26 -5.53 11.93
CA ARG A 72 -0.93 -5.34 11.36
C ARG A 72 -0.45 -6.66 10.76
N PRO A 73 0.20 -6.64 9.57
CA PRO A 73 0.81 -7.84 9.03
C PRO A 73 1.69 -8.45 10.12
N HIS A 74 1.67 -9.78 10.24
CA HIS A 74 2.58 -10.42 11.17
C HIS A 74 4.02 -10.00 10.80
N PRO A 75 4.97 -10.02 11.75
CA PRO A 75 6.32 -9.49 11.51
C PRO A 75 7.10 -10.23 10.42
N TRP A 76 6.68 -11.44 10.10
CA TRP A 76 7.20 -12.24 9.00
C TRP A 76 6.19 -12.18 7.85
N VAL A 77 6.53 -12.58 6.63
CA VAL A 77 5.56 -12.47 5.51
C VAL A 77 5.13 -13.84 5.03
N THR A 78 5.99 -14.85 5.21
CA THR A 78 5.73 -16.23 4.80
C THR A 78 5.62 -17.18 5.99
N ILE A 79 4.82 -18.23 5.84
CA ILE A 79 4.71 -19.31 6.85
C ILE A 79 6.07 -19.92 7.16
N ARG A 80 6.95 -20.00 6.15
CA ARG A 80 8.32 -20.49 6.32
C ARG A 80 9.12 -19.58 7.25
N GLU A 81 9.10 -18.27 7.02
CA GLU A 81 9.78 -17.32 7.89
C GLU A 81 9.20 -17.29 9.30
N CYS A 82 7.88 -17.49 9.46
CA CYS A 82 7.28 -17.70 10.79
C CYS A 82 7.94 -18.87 11.49
N ALA A 83 8.02 -20.01 10.81
CA ALA A 83 8.51 -21.25 11.41
C ALA A 83 9.99 -21.16 11.78
N GLU A 84 10.80 -20.49 10.94
CA GLU A 84 12.23 -20.32 11.17
C GLU A 84 12.54 -19.38 12.36
N LYS A 85 11.67 -18.42 12.65
CA LYS A 85 11.90 -17.37 13.67
C LYS A 85 11.01 -17.48 14.91
N ALA A 86 9.99 -18.34 14.91
CA ALA A 86 9.11 -18.56 16.04
C ALA A 86 9.85 -19.22 17.22
N SER A 87 9.34 -18.99 18.43
CA SER A 87 9.85 -19.68 19.62
C SER A 87 9.43 -21.16 19.61
N LEU A 88 10.20 -22.02 20.30
CA LEU A 88 9.84 -23.44 20.43
C LEU A 88 8.45 -23.65 21.05
N LYS A 89 8.04 -22.75 21.95
CA LYS A 89 6.70 -22.76 22.55
C LYS A 89 5.60 -22.53 21.50
N ASP A 90 5.81 -21.56 20.60
CA ASP A 90 4.84 -21.23 19.56
C ASP A 90 4.76 -22.34 18.50
N LEU A 91 5.91 -22.93 18.16
CA LEU A 91 5.98 -24.12 17.30
C LEU A 91 5.23 -25.31 17.92
N GLY A 92 5.35 -25.51 19.24
CA GLY A 92 4.59 -26.54 19.96
C GLY A 92 3.07 -26.32 19.88
N HIS A 93 2.60 -25.08 20.00
CA HIS A 93 1.18 -24.75 19.82
C HIS A 93 0.74 -24.99 18.38
N ALA A 94 1.53 -24.56 17.39
CA ALA A 94 1.24 -24.78 15.99
C ALA A 94 1.14 -26.27 15.64
N LEU A 95 2.03 -27.10 16.22
CA LEU A 95 2.01 -28.55 16.05
C LEU A 95 0.74 -29.19 16.63
N ALA A 96 0.32 -28.78 17.83
CA ALA A 96 -0.91 -29.31 18.44
C ALA A 96 -2.15 -29.01 17.58
N ILE A 97 -2.26 -27.78 17.05
CA ILE A 97 -3.35 -27.40 16.14
C ILE A 97 -3.29 -28.23 14.86
N TYR A 98 -2.11 -28.46 14.31
CA TYR A 98 -1.93 -29.30 13.13
C TYR A 98 -2.41 -30.73 13.37
N MET A 99 -2.01 -31.35 14.48
CA MET A 99 -2.42 -32.71 14.82
C MET A 99 -3.94 -32.82 14.99
N ASN A 100 -4.57 -31.88 15.71
CA ASN A 100 -6.03 -31.87 15.86
C ASN A 100 -6.76 -31.81 14.51
N ARG A 101 -6.25 -31.01 13.56
CA ARG A 101 -6.85 -30.93 12.21
C ARG A 101 -6.67 -32.20 11.40
N VAL A 102 -5.53 -32.87 11.56
CA VAL A 102 -5.29 -34.16 10.91
C VAL A 102 -6.25 -35.21 11.47
N ASP A 103 -6.44 -35.25 12.78
CA ASP A 103 -7.38 -36.15 13.44
C ASP A 103 -8.82 -35.89 12.97
N GLU A 104 -9.27 -34.63 12.95
CA GLU A 104 -10.59 -34.23 12.41
C GLU A 104 -10.80 -34.73 10.97
N LEU A 105 -9.79 -34.58 10.10
CA LEU A 105 -9.88 -35.03 8.71
C LEU A 105 -9.91 -36.55 8.55
N LEU A 106 -9.26 -37.29 9.45
CA LEU A 106 -9.27 -38.74 9.45
C LEU A 106 -10.58 -39.30 9.99
N ASP A 107 -11.19 -38.63 10.98
CA ASP A 107 -12.50 -39.00 11.53
C ASP A 107 -13.65 -38.74 10.54
N ASP A 108 -13.49 -37.75 9.65
CA ASP A 108 -14.46 -37.40 8.60
C ASP A 108 -14.37 -38.31 7.33
N GLN A 109 -13.44 -39.27 7.26
CA GLN A 109 -13.28 -40.23 6.14
C GLN A 109 -13.91 -41.60 6.42
#